data_AF-A0A1I2CMR4-F1
#
_entry.id   AF-A0A1I2CMR4-F1
#
_cell.length_a   1.000
_cell.length_b   1.000
_cell.length_c   1.000
_cell.angle_alpha   90.00
_cell.angle_beta   90.00
_cell.angle_gamma   90.00
#
_symmetry.space_group_name_H-M   'P 1'
#
loop_
_entity.id
_entity.type
_entity.pdbx_description
1 polymer ?
#
loop_
_entity_poly.entity_id
_entity_poly.type
_entity_poly.pdbx_seq_one_letter_code
_entity_poly.pdbx_strand_id
1 'polypeptide(L)'
;MTSKNTSVSKVMPVVKQVIHRPRRPRASPASQKGIALYVVIVFVMLSMLLALWSARNALFNEMVIGNDADYRRTFEAAQAMLQDAEFDIRGVKPDGTFCTPSQDTGKGDVCRSKTSVYFDIETSELDGLLSTIQNQNSTTKCYKGICAKRAGAQDFWNDSTLLAAMMQPDVGARYGQFTGADATSSANPILASRDGTRTGAWYWVEVMPYIDPNLALIQGLPPDANVLRFAPTQKKPIIYRITALARGNKPNSEVVLQSTLSIKTAE
;
A
#
# COMPACT_ATOMS: atom_id res chain seq x y z
N MET A 1 -104.42 -66.72 2.05
CA MET A 1 -103.75 -68.01 1.75
C MET A 1 -102.62 -68.18 2.76
N THR A 2 -102.88 -68.85 3.90
CA THR A 2 -102.53 -70.27 4.17
C THR A 2 -101.01 -70.46 4.23
N SER A 3 -100.38 -71.05 5.25
CA SER A 3 -100.80 -71.95 6.32
C SER A 3 -99.65 -72.09 7.34
N LYS A 4 -100.03 -72.36 8.59
CA LYS A 4 -99.33 -73.05 9.70
C LYS A 4 -97.94 -73.65 9.40
N ASN A 5 -97.02 -73.55 10.36
CA ASN A 5 -96.80 -74.65 11.32
C ASN A 5 -95.78 -74.32 12.41
N THR A 6 -96.17 -74.71 13.61
CA THR A 6 -95.39 -74.97 14.82
C THR A 6 -94.31 -76.01 14.59
N SER A 7 -93.12 -75.85 15.18
CA SER A 7 -92.52 -76.89 16.03
C SER A 7 -91.25 -76.38 16.74
N VAL A 8 -91.18 -76.72 18.02
CA VAL A 8 -90.07 -76.50 18.95
C VAL A 8 -89.07 -77.64 18.80
N SER A 9 -87.75 -77.38 18.81
CA SER A 9 -86.81 -78.33 19.42
C SER A 9 -85.39 -77.76 19.68
N LYS A 10 -85.04 -77.81 20.96
CA LYS A 10 -83.76 -78.25 21.56
C LYS A 10 -82.47 -77.46 21.27
N VAL A 11 -82.09 -76.71 22.31
CA VAL A 11 -80.77 -76.15 22.60
C VAL A 11 -79.81 -77.27 23.02
N MET A 12 -78.54 -77.23 22.54
CA MET A 12 -77.33 -77.55 23.32
C MET A 12 -76.04 -77.27 22.50
N PRO A 13 -74.86 -77.13 23.14
CA PRO A 13 -74.01 -75.96 22.95
C PRO A 13 -72.63 -76.28 22.37
N VAL A 14 -71.87 -75.25 22.02
CA VAL A 14 -70.41 -75.38 21.83
C VAL A 14 -69.70 -74.26 22.59
N VAL A 15 -68.85 -74.71 23.51
CA VAL A 15 -67.90 -73.90 24.27
C VAL A 15 -66.57 -73.88 23.53
N LYS A 16 -65.92 -72.71 23.54
CA LYS A 16 -64.45 -72.40 23.56
C LYS A 16 -64.24 -71.12 22.75
N GLN A 17 -63.37 -70.18 23.10
CA GLN A 17 -62.19 -70.18 23.96
C GLN A 17 -61.90 -68.71 24.29
N VAL A 18 -61.51 -68.41 25.52
CA VAL A 18 -61.18 -67.04 25.96
C VAL A 18 -59.73 -66.73 25.58
N ILE A 19 -59.54 -65.78 24.66
CA ILE A 19 -58.22 -65.20 24.33
C ILE A 19 -57.96 -64.04 25.30
N HIS A 20 -56.95 -64.18 26.17
CA HIS A 20 -56.48 -63.06 26.98
C HIS A 20 -55.48 -62.20 26.18
N ARG A 21 -55.91 -61.00 25.81
CA ARG A 21 -55.04 -59.94 25.27
C ARG A 21 -54.19 -59.34 26.41
N PRO A 22 -52.86 -59.16 26.23
CA PRO A 22 -52.07 -58.41 27.20
C PRO A 22 -52.49 -56.93 27.18
N ARG A 23 -52.80 -56.38 28.36
CA ARG A 23 -53.09 -54.94 28.54
C ARG A 23 -51.78 -54.16 28.39
N ARG A 24 -51.72 -53.25 27.41
CA ARG A 24 -50.65 -52.24 27.32
C ARG A 24 -50.70 -51.35 28.58
N PRO A 25 -49.56 -51.03 29.23
CA PRO A 25 -49.56 -50.05 30.31
C PRO A 25 -50.01 -48.69 29.75
N ARG A 26 -51.01 -48.07 30.38
CA ARG A 26 -51.40 -46.69 30.12
C ARG A 26 -50.29 -45.79 30.69
N ALA A 27 -49.56 -45.10 29.82
CA ALA A 27 -48.75 -43.98 30.23
C ALA A 27 -49.69 -42.90 30.83
N SER A 28 -49.41 -42.49 32.07
CA SER A 28 -50.09 -41.37 32.73
C SER A 28 -49.77 -40.07 31.98
N PRO A 29 -50.76 -39.17 31.75
CA PRO A 29 -50.50 -37.89 31.11
C PRO A 29 -49.65 -37.05 32.06
N ALA A 30 -48.37 -36.85 31.74
CA ALA A 30 -47.54 -35.88 32.41
C ALA A 30 -48.12 -34.48 32.15
N SER A 31 -48.46 -33.75 33.21
CA SER A 31 -48.89 -32.35 33.08
C SER A 31 -47.77 -31.53 32.44
N GLN A 32 -47.98 -31.04 31.21
CA GLN A 32 -47.07 -30.11 30.56
C GLN A 32 -47.00 -28.81 31.37
N LYS A 33 -45.87 -28.58 32.05
CA LYS A 33 -45.55 -27.27 32.62
C LYS A 33 -44.97 -26.41 31.51
N GLY A 34 -45.58 -25.26 31.22
CA GLY A 34 -45.29 -24.35 30.09
C GLY A 34 -43.93 -23.65 30.10
N ILE A 35 -42.87 -24.34 30.52
CA ILE A 35 -41.50 -23.80 30.67
C ILE A 35 -40.72 -23.84 29.35
N ALA A 36 -41.13 -24.68 28.38
CA ALA A 36 -40.43 -24.87 27.11
C ALA A 36 -40.26 -23.58 26.29
N LEU A 37 -41.30 -22.73 26.23
CA LEU A 37 -41.24 -21.46 25.50
C LEU A 37 -40.21 -20.50 26.11
N TYR A 38 -40.18 -20.39 27.44
CA TYR A 38 -39.24 -19.52 28.14
C TYR A 38 -37.78 -19.94 27.90
N VAL A 39 -37.50 -21.23 28.01
CA VAL A 39 -36.15 -21.77 27.79
C VAL A 39 -35.68 -21.49 26.36
N VAL A 40 -36.55 -21.70 25.36
CA VAL A 40 -36.22 -21.41 23.95
C VAL A 40 -35.94 -19.93 23.74
N ILE A 41 -36.76 -19.02 24.28
CA ILE A 41 -36.54 -17.57 24.17
C ILE A 41 -35.21 -17.17 24.78
N VAL A 42 -34.85 -17.70 25.96
CA VAL A 42 -33.56 -17.42 26.61
C VAL A 42 -32.40 -17.88 25.72
N PHE A 43 -32.45 -19.09 25.17
CA PHE A 43 -31.41 -19.58 24.25
C PHE A 43 -31.31 -18.74 22.98
N VAL A 44 -32.43 -18.33 22.38
CA VAL A 44 -32.44 -17.45 21.21
C VAL A 44 -31.84 -16.08 21.55
N MET A 45 -32.19 -15.49 22.70
CA MET A 45 -31.64 -14.21 23.14
C MET A 45 -30.14 -14.29 23.40
N LEU A 46 -29.66 -15.32 24.11
CA LEU A 46 -28.23 -15.54 24.33
C LEU A 46 -27.48 -15.74 23.01
N SER A 47 -28.07 -16.48 22.07
CA SER A 47 -27.49 -16.70 20.74
C SER A 47 -27.42 -15.40 19.94
N MET A 48 -28.45 -14.55 20.00
CA MET A 48 -28.49 -13.26 19.34
C MET A 48 -27.46 -12.28 19.93
N LEU A 49 -27.27 -12.27 21.26
CA LEU A 49 -26.24 -11.48 21.91
C LEU A 49 -24.83 -11.90 21.48
N LEU A 50 -24.59 -13.22 21.40
CA LEU A 50 -23.33 -13.77 20.87
C LEU A 50 -23.12 -13.41 19.39
N ALA A 51 -24.17 -13.46 18.58
CA ALA A 51 -24.11 -13.09 17.17
C ALA A 51 -23.79 -11.59 16.99
N LEU A 52 -24.43 -10.71 17.78
CA LEU A 52 -24.15 -9.27 17.77
C LEU A 52 -22.72 -8.95 18.23
N TRP A 53 -22.22 -9.69 19.23
CA TRP A 53 -20.84 -9.55 19.68
C TRP A 53 -19.83 -9.99 18.61
N SER A 54 -20.07 -11.14 17.98
CA SER A 54 -19.25 -11.63 16.86
C SER A 54 -19.25 -10.66 15.67
N ALA A 55 -20.42 -10.11 15.31
CA ALA A 55 -20.55 -9.15 14.21
C ALA A 55 -19.75 -7.86 14.47
N ARG A 56 -19.76 -7.32 15.70
CA ARG A 56 -18.93 -6.16 16.06
C ARG A 56 -17.45 -6.47 15.92
N ASN A 57 -16.99 -7.62 16.41
CA ASN A 57 -15.58 -8.03 16.30
C ASN A 57 -15.14 -8.21 14.85
N ALA A 58 -16.00 -8.76 13.99
CA ALA A 58 -15.72 -8.90 12.55
C ALA A 58 -15.51 -7.55 11.86
N LEU A 59 -16.36 -6.56 12.15
CA LEU A 59 -16.24 -5.21 11.58
C LEU A 59 -14.95 -4.50 12.02
N PHE A 60 -14.55 -4.66 13.29
CA PHE A 60 -13.27 -4.11 13.77
C PHE A 60 -12.08 -4.74 13.07
N ASN A 61 -12.08 -6.07 12.90
CA ASN A 61 -11.01 -6.76 12.20
C ASN A 61 -10.91 -6.30 10.74
N GLU A 62 -12.02 -6.13 10.03
CA GLU A 62 -12.03 -5.63 8.66
C GLU A 62 -11.43 -4.21 8.55
N MET A 63 -11.76 -3.33 9.48
CA MET A 63 -11.22 -1.96 9.52
C MET A 63 -9.70 -1.96 9.70
N VAL A 64 -9.19 -2.76 10.65
CA VAL A 64 -7.74 -2.85 10.92
C VAL A 64 -6.99 -3.46 9.73
N ILE A 65 -7.52 -4.54 9.16
CA ILE A 65 -6.94 -5.18 7.97
C ILE A 65 -6.95 -4.22 6.77
N GLY A 66 -8.01 -3.44 6.61
CA GLY A 66 -8.12 -2.45 5.55
C GLY A 66 -7.07 -1.34 5.66
N ASN A 67 -6.68 -0.94 6.87
CA ASN A 67 -5.62 0.03 7.09
C ASN A 67 -4.23 -0.56 6.79
N ASP A 68 -3.92 -1.75 7.33
CA ASP A 68 -2.65 -2.43 7.04
C ASP A 68 -2.47 -2.71 5.54
N ALA A 69 -3.53 -3.15 4.86
CA ALA A 69 -3.50 -3.39 3.42
C ALA A 69 -3.30 -2.11 2.57
N ASP A 70 -3.79 -0.95 3.04
CA ASP A 70 -3.54 0.33 2.38
C ASP A 70 -2.12 0.84 2.66
N TYR A 71 -1.64 0.70 3.89
CA TYR A 71 -0.26 1.04 4.26
C TYR A 71 0.76 0.22 3.46
N ARG A 72 0.57 -1.10 3.31
CA ARG A 72 1.45 -1.96 2.49
C ARG A 72 1.52 -1.52 1.03
N ARG A 73 0.37 -1.18 0.44
CA ARG A 73 0.32 -0.63 -0.93
C ARG A 73 1.01 0.73 -1.01
N THR A 74 0.85 1.57 0.00
CA THR A 74 1.53 2.88 0.08
C THR A 74 3.04 2.70 0.17
N PHE A 75 3.50 1.73 0.96
CA PHE A 75 4.92 1.40 1.09
C PHE A 75 5.52 0.88 -0.22
N GLU A 76 4.84 -0.04 -0.90
CA GLU A 76 5.22 -0.52 -2.23
C GLU A 76 5.32 0.64 -3.24
N ALA A 77 4.36 1.57 -3.22
CA ALA A 77 4.39 2.76 -4.08
C ALA A 77 5.60 3.66 -3.77
N ALA A 78 5.95 3.86 -2.50
CA ALA A 78 7.13 4.62 -2.11
C ALA A 78 8.43 3.93 -2.56
N GLN A 79 8.50 2.60 -2.48
CA GLN A 79 9.65 1.83 -2.98
C GLN A 79 9.78 1.94 -4.51
N ALA A 80 8.66 1.85 -5.23
CA ALA A 80 8.66 2.06 -6.68
C ALA A 80 9.12 3.47 -7.06
N MET A 81 8.76 4.50 -6.28
CA MET A 81 9.25 5.86 -6.49
C MET A 81 10.75 6.01 -6.23
N LEU A 82 11.30 5.34 -5.20
CA LEU A 82 12.75 5.32 -5.00
C LEU A 82 13.46 4.73 -6.21
N GLN A 83 12.99 3.59 -6.71
CA GLN A 83 13.58 2.93 -7.87
C GLN A 83 13.46 3.78 -9.15
N ASP A 84 12.32 4.43 -9.36
CA ASP A 84 12.11 5.35 -10.49
C ASP A 84 13.07 6.54 -10.43
N ALA A 85 13.31 7.10 -9.24
CA ALA A 85 14.31 8.15 -9.04
C ALA A 85 15.74 7.66 -9.32
N GLU A 86 16.08 6.43 -8.93
CA GLU A 86 17.39 5.85 -9.24
C GLU A 86 17.60 5.68 -10.75
N PHE A 87 16.57 5.28 -11.49
CA PHE A 87 16.62 5.18 -12.95
C PHE A 87 16.78 6.55 -13.61
N ASP A 88 16.08 7.56 -13.13
CA ASP A 88 16.23 8.94 -13.60
C ASP A 88 17.65 9.47 -13.35
N ILE A 89 18.19 9.27 -12.14
CA ILE A 89 19.57 9.68 -11.80
C ILE A 89 20.61 8.97 -12.68
N ARG A 90 20.39 7.68 -12.99
CA ARG A 90 21.27 6.90 -13.87
C ARG A 90 21.07 7.20 -15.36
N GLY A 91 20.03 7.94 -15.73
CA GLY A 91 19.67 8.17 -17.13
C GLY A 91 19.35 6.87 -17.86
N VAL A 92 18.55 5.99 -17.25
CA VAL A 92 18.09 4.73 -17.86
C VAL A 92 16.58 4.60 -17.75
N LYS A 93 15.97 3.90 -18.71
CA LYS A 93 14.56 3.53 -18.67
C LYS A 93 14.38 2.24 -17.86
N PRO A 94 13.15 1.89 -17.46
CA PRO A 94 12.87 0.61 -16.78
C PRO A 94 13.26 -0.64 -17.59
N ASP A 95 13.37 -0.53 -18.92
CA ASP A 95 13.83 -1.60 -19.82
C ASP A 95 15.37 -1.72 -19.88
N GLY A 96 16.10 -0.84 -19.20
CA GLY A 96 17.56 -0.79 -19.18
C GLY A 96 18.19 -0.02 -20.34
N THR A 97 17.40 0.52 -21.26
CA THR A 97 17.92 1.38 -22.34
C THR A 97 18.31 2.76 -21.80
N PHE A 98 19.27 3.42 -22.48
CA PHE A 98 19.68 4.76 -22.10
C PHE A 98 18.54 5.77 -22.27
N CYS A 99 18.48 6.71 -21.33
CA CYS A 99 17.47 7.73 -21.22
C CYS A 99 18.16 9.08 -21.01
N THR A 100 18.68 9.65 -22.10
CA THR A 100 19.36 10.94 -22.08
C THR A 100 18.53 12.00 -22.83
N PRO A 101 18.69 13.30 -22.52
CA PRO A 101 17.87 14.37 -23.10
C PRO A 101 17.86 14.47 -24.63
N SER A 102 18.84 13.86 -25.31
CA SER A 102 18.95 13.88 -26.78
C SER A 102 18.30 12.68 -27.49
N GLN A 103 17.79 11.67 -26.77
CA GLN A 103 17.35 10.39 -27.37
C GLN A 103 15.84 10.10 -27.34
N ASP A 104 15.00 10.93 -26.73
CA ASP A 104 13.55 10.69 -26.69
C ASP A 104 12.74 11.86 -27.26
N THR A 105 12.30 11.74 -28.52
CA THR A 105 11.58 12.79 -29.24
C THR A 105 10.04 12.69 -29.14
N GLY A 106 9.50 11.72 -28.40
CA GLY A 106 8.07 11.39 -28.48
C GLY A 106 7.19 11.73 -27.27
N LYS A 107 7.71 11.71 -26.03
CA LYS A 107 6.87 11.61 -24.82
C LYS A 107 7.14 12.68 -23.75
N GLY A 108 6.99 13.96 -24.09
CA GLY A 108 6.97 15.04 -23.08
C GLY A 108 8.31 15.21 -22.36
N ASP A 109 8.31 15.15 -21.03
CA ASP A 109 9.50 15.32 -20.17
C ASP A 109 10.34 14.03 -20.01
N VAL A 110 9.95 12.92 -20.64
CA VAL A 110 10.68 11.65 -20.56
C VAL A 110 12.13 11.82 -21.01
N CYS A 111 13.04 11.16 -20.30
CA CYS A 111 14.49 11.30 -20.41
C CYS A 111 14.98 12.74 -20.23
N ARG A 112 14.20 13.57 -19.52
CA ARG A 112 14.49 14.98 -19.26
C ARG A 112 14.68 15.81 -20.53
N SER A 113 14.16 15.32 -21.68
CA SER A 113 14.38 15.87 -23.03
C SER A 113 13.88 17.31 -23.23
N LYS A 114 12.84 17.72 -22.49
CA LYS A 114 12.27 19.07 -22.53
C LYS A 114 12.55 19.91 -21.29
N THR A 115 13.39 19.41 -20.39
CA THR A 115 13.70 20.08 -19.13
C THR A 115 15.06 20.76 -19.19
N SER A 116 15.21 21.84 -18.43
CA SER A 116 16.50 22.55 -18.29
C SER A 116 17.40 21.94 -17.21
N VAL A 117 17.00 20.84 -16.57
CA VAL A 117 17.70 20.25 -15.41
C VAL A 117 17.79 18.73 -15.56
N TYR A 118 18.99 18.18 -15.43
CA TYR A 118 19.29 16.75 -15.56
C TYR A 118 20.47 16.36 -14.66
N PHE A 119 20.63 15.05 -14.43
CA PHE A 119 21.64 14.52 -13.48
C PHE A 119 23.01 14.25 -14.10
N ASP A 120 23.07 14.04 -15.41
CA ASP A 120 24.32 13.76 -16.12
C ASP A 120 25.17 15.02 -16.34
N ILE A 121 25.56 15.68 -15.25
CA ILE A 121 26.32 16.92 -15.25
C ILE A 121 27.76 16.72 -14.78
N GLU A 122 28.65 17.59 -15.23
CA GLU A 122 30.00 17.70 -14.65
C GLU A 122 29.99 18.55 -13.37
N THR A 123 31.03 18.41 -12.54
CA THR A 123 31.17 19.17 -11.28
C THR A 123 31.14 20.68 -11.51
N SER A 124 31.72 21.15 -12.61
CA SER A 124 31.75 22.57 -13.00
C SER A 124 30.36 23.12 -13.35
N GLU A 125 29.42 22.26 -13.76
CA GLU A 125 28.07 22.64 -14.15
C GLU A 125 27.09 22.63 -12.97
N LEU A 126 27.50 22.06 -11.82
CA LEU A 126 26.65 21.94 -10.63
C LEU A 126 26.13 23.30 -10.16
N ASP A 127 26.97 24.34 -10.13
CA ASP A 127 26.55 25.68 -9.71
C ASP A 127 25.50 26.27 -10.66
N GLY A 128 25.62 25.99 -11.97
CA GLY A 128 24.64 26.39 -12.98
C GLY A 128 23.31 25.65 -12.81
N LEU A 129 23.35 24.36 -12.52
CA LEU A 129 22.18 23.54 -12.20
C LEU A 129 21.45 24.09 -10.95
N LEU A 130 22.18 24.30 -9.86
CA LEU A 130 21.62 24.80 -8.59
C LEU A 130 21.05 26.22 -8.76
N SER A 131 21.71 27.08 -9.53
CA SER A 131 21.21 28.42 -9.86
C SER A 131 19.90 28.35 -10.67
N THR A 132 19.83 27.44 -11.65
CA THR A 132 18.61 27.21 -12.43
C THR A 132 17.46 26.78 -11.54
N ILE A 133 17.68 25.81 -10.65
CA ILE A 133 16.67 25.33 -9.70
C ILE A 133 16.18 26.47 -8.80
N GLN A 134 17.09 27.27 -8.25
CA GLN A 134 16.75 28.38 -7.35
C GLN A 134 15.98 29.50 -8.07
N ASN A 135 16.30 29.76 -9.34
CA ASN A 135 15.59 30.74 -10.16
C ASN A 135 14.17 30.27 -10.55
N GLN A 136 13.99 28.97 -10.76
CA GLN A 136 12.68 28.39 -11.06
C GLN A 136 11.79 28.31 -9.81
N ASN A 137 12.37 27.95 -8.66
CA ASN A 137 11.62 27.88 -7.40
C ASN A 137 12.51 28.24 -6.20
N SER A 138 12.44 29.51 -5.76
CA SER A 138 13.20 30.01 -4.62
C SER A 138 12.66 29.54 -3.26
N THR A 139 11.38 29.14 -3.21
CA THR A 139 10.70 28.71 -1.98
C THR A 139 11.11 27.29 -1.58
N THR A 140 10.96 26.33 -2.49
CA THR A 140 11.28 24.92 -2.22
C THR A 140 12.71 24.57 -2.56
N LYS A 141 13.35 25.36 -3.44
CA LYS A 141 14.66 25.06 -4.04
C LYS A 141 14.68 23.70 -4.73
N CYS A 142 13.53 23.34 -5.31
CA CYS A 142 13.30 22.11 -6.03
C CYS A 142 12.58 22.41 -7.35
N TYR A 143 13.03 21.79 -8.43
CA TYR A 143 12.44 21.91 -9.75
C TYR A 143 12.57 20.58 -10.50
N LYS A 144 11.45 20.08 -11.03
CA LYS A 144 11.35 18.82 -11.79
C LYS A 144 12.00 17.65 -11.04
N GLY A 145 11.74 17.55 -9.73
CA GLY A 145 12.27 16.53 -8.85
C GLY A 145 13.74 16.67 -8.46
N ILE A 146 14.46 17.67 -8.95
CA ILE A 146 15.85 17.96 -8.57
C ILE A 146 15.87 19.11 -7.58
N CYS A 147 16.61 18.95 -6.49
CA CYS A 147 16.65 19.88 -5.38
C CYS A 147 18.09 20.30 -5.05
N ALA A 148 18.25 21.55 -4.63
CA ALA A 148 19.42 21.97 -3.90
C ALA A 148 19.38 21.40 -2.47
N LYS A 149 20.56 21.12 -1.90
CA LYS A 149 20.68 20.71 -0.49
C LYS A 149 19.99 21.71 0.43
N ARG A 150 19.07 21.23 1.27
CA ARG A 150 18.35 22.07 2.23
C ARG A 150 19.25 22.47 3.39
N ALA A 151 19.20 23.75 3.78
CA ALA A 151 20.01 24.31 4.87
C ALA A 151 19.34 24.22 6.26
N GLY A 152 18.02 24.00 6.31
CA GLY A 152 17.22 23.94 7.55
C GLY A 152 16.81 22.52 7.93
N ALA A 153 15.62 22.38 8.52
CA ALA A 153 15.01 21.08 8.84
C ALA A 153 14.95 20.18 7.60
N GLN A 154 15.50 18.97 7.68
CA GLN A 154 15.66 18.07 6.54
C GLN A 154 14.35 17.32 6.22
N ASP A 155 13.49 17.18 7.23
CA ASP A 155 12.19 16.51 7.23
C ASP A 155 11.05 17.44 6.80
N PHE A 156 11.12 18.03 5.59
CA PHE A 156 10.05 18.94 5.10
C PHE A 156 8.66 18.31 5.10
N TRP A 157 8.57 16.98 5.03
CA TRP A 157 7.30 16.26 5.05
C TRP A 157 6.56 16.40 6.39
N ASN A 158 7.24 16.77 7.47
CA ASN A 158 6.60 17.08 8.75
C ASN A 158 6.01 18.51 8.80
N ASP A 159 6.37 19.38 7.85
CA ASP A 159 5.77 20.70 7.68
C ASP A 159 4.69 20.64 6.58
N SER A 160 3.42 20.64 6.99
CA SER A 160 2.29 20.56 6.07
C SER A 160 2.25 21.66 5.00
N THR A 161 2.73 22.87 5.31
CA THR A 161 2.73 23.99 4.35
C THR A 161 3.82 23.80 3.32
N LEU A 162 5.02 23.43 3.79
CA LEU A 162 6.14 23.18 2.89
C LEU A 162 5.90 21.92 2.05
N LEU A 163 5.35 20.85 2.62
CA LEU A 163 5.02 19.65 1.89
C LEU A 163 3.98 19.93 0.78
N ALA A 164 2.95 20.74 1.05
CA ALA A 164 1.99 21.15 0.04
C ALA A 164 2.65 21.93 -1.12
N ALA A 165 3.67 22.75 -0.83
CA ALA A 165 4.48 23.44 -1.84
C ALA A 165 5.38 22.47 -2.62
N MET A 166 5.96 21.46 -1.94
CA MET A 166 6.82 20.43 -2.54
C MET A 166 6.07 19.49 -3.48
N MET A 167 4.77 19.28 -3.23
CA MET A 167 3.89 18.42 -4.03
C MET A 167 3.28 19.12 -5.26
N GLN A 168 3.49 20.43 -5.42
CA GLN A 168 3.00 21.20 -6.56
C GLN A 168 3.55 20.65 -7.89
N PRO A 169 2.83 20.90 -9.00
CA PRO A 169 3.34 20.61 -10.34
C PRO A 169 4.76 21.16 -10.52
N ASP A 170 5.60 20.40 -11.21
CA ASP A 170 6.99 20.76 -11.53
C ASP A 170 7.93 20.96 -10.34
N VAL A 171 7.54 20.61 -9.11
CA VAL A 171 8.44 20.62 -7.94
C VAL A 171 8.91 19.20 -7.62
N GLY A 172 7.98 18.32 -7.21
CA GLY A 172 8.25 16.89 -7.04
C GLY A 172 7.97 16.10 -8.31
N ALA A 173 8.82 15.11 -8.59
CA ALA A 173 8.66 14.24 -9.76
C ALA A 173 7.58 13.17 -9.51
N ARG A 174 6.83 12.82 -10.56
CA ARG A 174 5.87 11.71 -10.54
C ARG A 174 6.49 10.42 -11.09
N TYR A 175 5.92 9.29 -10.68
CA TYR A 175 6.28 7.98 -11.22
C TYR A 175 6.24 8.00 -12.75
N GLY A 176 7.37 7.67 -13.38
CA GLY A 176 7.49 7.58 -14.83
C GLY A 176 7.64 8.90 -15.56
N GLN A 177 7.61 10.05 -14.86
CA GLN A 177 7.67 11.36 -15.52
C GLN A 177 8.95 11.56 -16.33
N PHE A 178 10.09 11.12 -15.77
CA PHE A 178 11.41 11.28 -16.39
C PHE A 178 12.01 9.97 -16.91
N THR A 179 11.52 8.82 -16.45
CA THR A 179 11.99 7.49 -16.89
C THR A 179 11.13 6.88 -18.00
N GLY A 180 9.90 7.37 -18.19
CA GLY A 180 8.92 6.78 -19.09
C GLY A 180 8.22 5.54 -18.55
N ALA A 181 8.38 5.20 -17.27
CA ALA A 181 7.63 4.12 -16.63
C ALA A 181 6.12 4.35 -16.74
N ASP A 182 5.37 3.30 -17.08
CA ASP A 182 3.92 3.42 -17.24
C ASP A 182 3.21 3.28 -15.89
N ALA A 183 2.69 4.39 -15.40
CA ALA A 183 1.91 4.42 -14.16
C ALA A 183 0.55 3.72 -14.32
N THR A 184 -0.02 3.69 -15.53
CA THR A 184 -1.39 3.19 -15.77
C THR A 184 -1.47 1.67 -15.87
N SER A 185 -0.40 1.02 -16.35
CA SER A 185 -0.25 -0.44 -16.34
C SER A 185 0.40 -0.97 -15.06
N SER A 186 0.78 -0.10 -14.12
CA SER A 186 1.26 -0.53 -12.80
C SER A 186 0.16 -1.21 -12.00
N ALA A 187 0.53 -2.28 -11.28
CA ALA A 187 -0.37 -2.95 -10.35
C ALA A 187 -0.78 -2.05 -9.15
N ASN A 188 0.00 -1.00 -8.87
CA ASN A 188 -0.24 -0.11 -7.75
C ASN A 188 -0.94 1.20 -8.18
N PRO A 189 -2.22 1.41 -7.86
CA PRO A 189 -3.00 2.56 -8.32
C PRO A 189 -2.54 3.90 -7.74
N ILE A 190 -1.78 3.89 -6.63
CA ILE A 190 -1.25 5.13 -6.02
C ILE A 190 -0.29 5.82 -7.00
N LEU A 191 0.48 5.06 -7.78
CA LEU A 191 1.42 5.59 -8.76
C LEU A 191 0.73 6.30 -9.93
N ALA A 192 -0.49 5.85 -10.29
CA ALA A 192 -1.31 6.44 -11.33
C ALA A 192 -2.10 7.68 -10.87
N SER A 193 -2.31 7.84 -9.56
CA SER A 193 -3.11 8.95 -9.05
C SER A 193 -2.48 10.32 -9.38
N ARG A 194 -3.33 11.26 -9.77
CA ARG A 194 -2.97 12.66 -10.09
C ARG A 194 -3.78 13.68 -9.27
N ASP A 195 -4.47 13.23 -8.23
CA ASP A 195 -5.19 14.08 -7.27
C ASP A 195 -4.26 15.18 -6.72
N GLY A 196 -3.00 14.86 -6.47
CA GLY A 196 -1.97 15.84 -6.15
C GLY A 196 -2.05 16.40 -4.73
N THR A 197 -3.13 16.11 -4.01
CA THR A 197 -3.33 16.58 -2.64
C THR A 197 -3.58 15.42 -1.67
N ARG A 198 -4.50 14.51 -1.99
CA ARG A 198 -4.91 13.43 -1.08
C ARG A 198 -4.18 12.12 -1.32
N THR A 199 -3.93 11.78 -2.58
CA THR A 199 -3.33 10.50 -2.99
C THR A 199 -2.28 10.73 -4.07
N GLY A 200 -1.32 9.83 -4.16
CA GLY A 200 -0.27 9.88 -5.17
C GLY A 200 1.10 9.55 -4.61
N ALA A 201 2.10 9.60 -5.47
CA ALA A 201 3.49 9.43 -5.08
C ALA A 201 4.38 10.49 -5.75
N TRP A 202 5.45 10.87 -5.05
CA TRP A 202 6.42 11.88 -5.45
C TRP A 202 7.83 11.44 -5.07
N TYR A 203 8.82 11.89 -5.82
CA TYR A 203 10.21 11.90 -5.34
C TYR A 203 10.88 13.26 -5.55
N TRP A 204 11.90 13.48 -4.73
CA TRP A 204 12.82 14.61 -4.80
C TRP A 204 14.24 14.10 -4.62
N VAL A 205 15.17 14.64 -5.40
CA VAL A 205 16.57 14.26 -5.38
C VAL A 205 17.41 15.48 -5.05
N GLU A 206 18.00 15.49 -3.87
CA GLU A 206 18.97 16.51 -3.51
C GLU A 206 20.35 16.17 -4.06
N VAL A 207 20.94 17.13 -4.77
CA VAL A 207 22.27 17.02 -5.37
C VAL A 207 23.27 17.69 -4.43
N MET A 208 24.27 16.93 -3.99
CA MET A 208 25.29 17.40 -3.05
C MET A 208 26.68 17.14 -3.60
N PRO A 209 27.58 18.15 -3.63
CA PRO A 209 28.97 17.90 -3.94
C PRO A 209 29.59 17.05 -2.83
N TYR A 210 30.36 16.04 -3.24
CA TYR A 210 31.28 15.30 -2.40
C TYR A 210 32.63 16.02 -2.47
N ILE A 211 33.15 16.41 -1.31
CA ILE A 211 34.36 17.23 -1.23
C ILE A 211 35.58 16.37 -1.63
N ASP A 212 36.53 17.01 -2.31
CA ASP A 212 37.77 16.44 -2.87
C ASP A 212 38.51 15.48 -1.89
N PRO A 213 38.83 14.23 -2.30
CA PRO A 213 39.64 13.28 -1.52
C PRO A 213 41.06 13.78 -1.17
N ASN A 214 41.52 14.90 -1.74
CA ASN A 214 42.78 15.57 -1.37
C ASN A 214 42.72 16.30 -0.01
N LEU A 215 41.55 16.41 0.61
CA LEU A 215 41.45 16.76 2.03
C LEU A 215 41.77 15.51 2.88
N ALA A 216 43.03 15.39 3.28
CA ALA A 216 43.45 14.43 4.30
C ALA A 216 42.75 14.78 5.62
N LEU A 217 41.62 14.13 5.91
CA LEU A 217 40.97 14.21 7.24
C LEU A 217 41.83 13.60 8.35
N ILE A 218 42.94 12.93 7.98
CA ILE A 218 43.95 12.33 8.86
C ILE A 218 45.33 12.77 8.37
N GLN A 219 46.08 13.48 9.22
CA GLN A 219 47.47 13.86 8.93
C GLN A 219 48.35 12.62 8.70
N GLY A 220 49.16 12.63 7.63
CA GLY A 220 50.23 11.64 7.40
C GLY A 220 49.89 10.49 6.43
N LEU A 221 48.71 10.48 5.83
CA LEU A 221 48.38 9.56 4.74
C LEU A 221 48.74 10.16 3.37
N PRO A 222 49.20 9.34 2.39
CA PRO A 222 49.47 9.83 1.05
C PRO A 222 48.20 10.36 0.38
N PRO A 223 48.31 11.28 -0.60
CA PRO A 223 47.22 11.56 -1.54
C PRO A 223 46.65 10.23 -2.05
N ASP A 224 45.33 10.11 -2.16
CA ASP A 224 44.59 8.88 -2.55
C ASP A 224 44.40 7.78 -1.47
N ALA A 225 44.94 7.92 -0.25
CA ALA A 225 44.67 6.96 0.82
C ALA A 225 43.20 6.95 1.30
N ASN A 226 42.45 8.02 1.00
CA ASN A 226 41.04 8.19 1.34
C ASN A 226 40.09 7.79 0.19
N VAL A 227 40.55 7.02 -0.80
CA VAL A 227 39.66 6.46 -1.83
C VAL A 227 38.79 5.39 -1.17
N LEU A 228 37.79 5.85 -0.42
CA LEU A 228 36.80 4.99 0.20
C LEU A 228 36.13 4.21 -0.91
N ARG A 229 36.00 2.88 -0.73
CA ARG A 229 35.34 1.98 -1.68
C ARG A 229 33.92 2.42 -2.06
N PHE A 230 33.33 3.38 -1.34
CA PHE A 230 32.00 3.95 -1.57
C PHE A 230 32.00 5.43 -1.99
N ALA A 231 33.17 6.06 -2.15
CA ALA A 231 33.26 7.42 -2.69
C ALA A 231 32.75 7.46 -4.14
N PRO A 232 32.07 8.54 -4.58
CA PRO A 232 31.69 8.72 -5.97
C PRO A 232 32.93 8.80 -6.88
N THR A 233 32.76 8.75 -8.20
CA THR A 233 33.90 8.85 -9.12
C THR A 233 34.58 10.21 -9.03
N GLN A 234 35.90 10.24 -9.26
CA GLN A 234 36.67 11.49 -9.23
C GLN A 234 36.17 12.52 -10.25
N LYS A 235 35.65 12.05 -11.39
CA LYS A 235 35.07 12.93 -12.43
C LYS A 235 33.70 13.51 -12.05
N LYS A 236 32.93 12.81 -11.21
CA LYS A 236 31.60 13.22 -10.75
C LYS A 236 31.47 12.95 -9.23
N PRO A 237 32.12 13.77 -8.38
CA PRO A 237 32.07 13.66 -6.94
C PRO A 237 30.73 14.21 -6.44
N ILE A 238 29.62 13.55 -6.76
CA ILE A 238 28.27 13.99 -6.41
C ILE A 238 27.56 12.85 -5.67
N ILE A 239 26.91 13.20 -4.56
CA ILE A 239 26.00 12.31 -3.82
C ILE A 239 24.58 12.80 -4.04
N TYR A 240 23.69 11.85 -4.31
CA TYR A 240 22.27 12.09 -4.47
C TYR A 240 21.53 11.57 -3.23
N ARG A 241 20.72 12.41 -2.60
CA ARG A 241 19.76 11.97 -1.57
C ARG A 241 18.36 11.97 -2.16
N ILE A 242 17.79 10.80 -2.27
CA ILE A 242 16.45 10.57 -2.79
C ILE A 242 15.49 10.55 -1.60
N THR A 243 14.45 11.37 -1.67
CA THR A 243 13.29 11.30 -0.77
C THR A 243 12.09 10.91 -1.61
N ALA A 244 11.46 9.78 -1.29
CA ALA A 244 10.23 9.33 -1.92
C ALA A 244 9.08 9.38 -0.90
N LEU A 245 7.94 9.93 -1.32
CA LEU A 245 6.74 10.01 -0.50
C LEU A 245 5.56 9.43 -1.27
N ALA A 246 4.78 8.58 -0.63
CA ALA A 246 3.52 8.08 -1.15
C ALA A 246 2.38 8.32 -0.15
N ARG A 247 1.21 8.71 -0.68
CA ARG A 247 -0.06 8.83 0.05
C ARG A 247 -1.05 7.80 -0.45
N GLY A 248 -1.48 6.92 0.45
CA GLY A 248 -2.47 5.87 0.24
C GLY A 248 -3.89 6.40 0.16
N ASN A 249 -4.86 5.50 -0.02
CA ASN A 249 -6.27 5.87 -0.18
C ASN A 249 -6.95 6.16 1.16
N LYS A 250 -6.41 5.65 2.27
CA LYS A 250 -6.93 5.94 3.61
C LYS A 250 -6.34 7.26 4.13
N PRO A 251 -7.12 8.05 4.90
CA PRO A 251 -6.59 9.19 5.62
C PRO A 251 -5.39 8.76 6.48
N ASN A 252 -4.30 9.52 6.43
CA ASN A 252 -3.06 9.30 7.19
C ASN A 252 -2.22 8.09 6.74
N SER A 253 -2.57 7.38 5.67
CA SER A 253 -1.65 6.45 5.02
C SER A 253 -0.59 7.23 4.26
N GLU A 254 0.52 7.51 4.91
CA GLU A 254 1.67 8.18 4.31
C GLU A 254 2.94 7.39 4.61
N VAL A 255 3.76 7.20 3.58
CA VAL A 255 5.07 6.56 3.71
C VAL A 255 6.10 7.49 3.10
N VAL A 256 7.15 7.76 3.87
CA VAL A 256 8.34 8.47 3.40
C VAL A 256 9.53 7.52 3.49
N LEU A 257 10.22 7.34 2.37
CA LEU A 257 11.47 6.59 2.30
C LEU A 257 12.58 7.50 1.83
N GLN A 258 13.78 7.30 2.38
CA GLN A 258 14.96 8.06 1.99
C GLN A 258 16.09 7.09 1.63
N SER A 259 16.77 7.37 0.52
CA SER A 259 17.95 6.63 0.06
C SER A 259 19.06 7.59 -0.32
N THR A 260 20.30 7.12 -0.25
CA THR A 260 21.47 7.86 -0.72
C THR A 260 22.17 7.05 -1.80
N LEU A 261 22.38 7.66 -2.96
CA LEU A 261 22.98 7.04 -4.12
C LEU A 261 24.28 7.78 -4.47
N SER A 262 25.36 7.01 -4.67
CA SER A 262 26.57 7.47 -5.36
C SER A 262 26.75 6.64 -6.63
N ILE A 263 27.06 7.30 -7.75
CA ILE A 263 27.35 6.60 -9.00
C ILE A 263 28.85 6.35 -9.09
N LYS A 264 29.21 5.09 -9.32
CA LYS A 264 30.52 4.70 -9.80
C LYS A 264 30.42 4.40 -11.29
N THR A 265 30.99 5.24 -12.14
CA THR A 265 31.35 4.83 -13.49
C THR A 265 32.43 3.76 -13.36
N ALA A 266 32.26 2.62 -14.01
CA ALA A 266 33.38 1.71 -14.23
C ALA A 266 34.41 2.48 -15.07
N GLU A 267 35.61 2.66 -14.51
CA GLU A 267 36.76 3.21 -15.25
C GLU A 267 37.18 2.27 -16.40
#